data_AF-A0A7K1KMJ8-F1
#
_entry.id   AF-A0A7K1KMJ8-F1
#
_cell.length_a   1.000
_cell.length_b   1.000
_cell.length_c   1.000
_cell.angle_alpha   90.00
_cell.angle_beta   90.00
_cell.angle_gamma   90.00
#
_symmetry.space_group_name_H-M   'P 1'
#
loop_
_entity.id
_entity.type
_entity.pdbx_description
1 polymer ?
#
loop_
_entity_poly.entity_id
_entity_poly.type
_entity_poly.pdbx_seq_one_letter_code
_entity_poly.pdbx_strand_id
1 'polypeptide(L)'
;MTRSRSAVIVFFLLALAVGVALSLDYTDTYVAERFRKALAAGQYRPGEPFSLDAFLDYHDWDAVCFVGPGHVPELRNRFGLAYSPAVRQGRWSLVFVRADAVVAEVALANEELAPPEPMPGICLERWAAFVSIEEDALSRRLTVLGH
;
A
#
# COMPACT_ATOMS: atom_id res chain seq x y z
N MET A 1 -46.97 16.16 -2.14
CA MET A 1 -46.26 15.45 -3.23
C MET A 1 -44.78 15.88 -3.39
N THR A 2 -44.17 16.54 -2.39
CA THR A 2 -42.81 17.12 -2.46
C THR A 2 -41.75 16.33 -1.68
N ARG A 3 -42.11 15.71 -0.54
CA ARG A 3 -41.18 14.92 0.29
C ARG A 3 -40.56 13.70 -0.42
N SER A 4 -41.33 13.00 -1.25
CA SER A 4 -40.83 11.82 -1.97
C SER A 4 -39.81 12.16 -3.05
N ARG A 5 -39.94 13.32 -3.72
CA ARG A 5 -38.95 13.78 -4.73
C ARG A 5 -37.61 14.15 -4.10
N SER A 6 -37.62 14.82 -2.95
CA SER A 6 -36.38 15.16 -2.23
C SER A 6 -35.67 13.91 -1.69
N ALA A 7 -36.40 12.93 -1.18
CA ALA A 7 -35.82 11.69 -0.69
C ALA A 7 -35.13 10.88 -1.80
N VAL A 8 -35.73 10.83 -3.00
CA VAL A 8 -35.15 10.15 -4.16
C VAL A 8 -33.86 10.83 -4.63
N ILE A 9 -33.84 12.16 -4.71
CA ILE A 9 -32.63 12.91 -5.09
C ILE A 9 -31.50 12.69 -4.09
N VAL A 10 -31.80 12.74 -2.79
CA VAL A 10 -30.81 12.49 -1.73
C VAL A 10 -30.28 11.06 -1.83
N PHE A 11 -31.14 10.07 -2.07
CA PHE A 11 -30.71 8.68 -2.24
C PHE A 11 -29.79 8.51 -3.45
N PHE A 12 -30.11 9.12 -4.58
CA PHE A 12 -29.23 9.08 -5.77
C PHE A 12 -27.89 9.78 -5.53
N LEU A 13 -27.88 10.92 -4.83
CA LEU A 13 -26.63 11.60 -4.48
C LEU A 13 -25.78 10.79 -3.51
N LEU A 14 -26.39 10.14 -2.51
CA LEU A 14 -25.69 9.25 -1.59
C LEU A 14 -25.17 8.00 -2.30
N ALA A 15 -25.97 7.37 -3.17
CA ALA A 15 -25.54 6.23 -3.96
C ALA A 15 -24.41 6.60 -4.92
N LEU A 16 -24.44 7.80 -5.51
CA LEU A 16 -23.36 8.30 -6.34
C LEU A 16 -22.10 8.58 -5.50
N ALA A 17 -22.23 9.19 -4.33
CA ALA A 17 -21.10 9.46 -3.44
C ALA A 17 -20.46 8.17 -2.92
N VAL A 18 -21.27 7.18 -2.54
CA VAL A 18 -20.81 5.83 -2.16
C VAL A 18 -20.18 5.14 -3.37
N GLY A 19 -20.79 5.21 -4.54
CA GLY A 19 -20.23 4.65 -5.77
C GLY A 19 -18.88 5.28 -6.13
N VAL A 20 -18.75 6.61 -6.02
CA VAL A 20 -17.50 7.34 -6.22
C VAL A 20 -16.47 6.95 -5.17
N ALA A 21 -16.84 6.89 -3.89
CA ALA A 21 -15.95 6.47 -2.80
C ALA A 21 -15.49 5.01 -2.92
N LEU A 22 -16.33 4.13 -3.46
CA LEU A 22 -15.98 2.73 -3.74
C LEU A 22 -15.16 2.58 -5.03
N SER A 23 -15.35 3.45 -6.02
CA SER A 23 -14.66 3.37 -7.33
C SER A 23 -13.31 4.07 -7.36
N LEU A 24 -13.11 5.11 -6.56
CA LEU A 24 -11.81 5.75 -6.38
C LEU A 24 -11.02 4.93 -5.36
N ASP A 25 -9.85 4.42 -5.78
CA ASP A 25 -8.88 3.75 -4.91
C ASP A 25 -8.25 4.73 -3.92
N TYR A 26 -9.08 5.22 -2.99
CA TYR A 26 -8.65 6.16 -1.97
C TYR A 26 -7.68 5.51 -1.00
N THR A 27 -7.79 4.20 -0.78
CA THR A 27 -6.91 3.45 0.11
C THR A 27 -5.47 3.45 -0.41
N ASP A 28 -5.25 3.19 -1.70
CA ASP A 28 -3.91 3.26 -2.31
C ASP A 28 -3.28 4.64 -2.13
N THR A 29 -4.04 5.68 -2.47
CA THR A 29 -3.56 7.07 -2.38
C THR A 29 -3.27 7.46 -0.93
N TYR A 30 -4.14 7.08 -0.01
CA TYR A 30 -4.01 7.34 1.42
C TYR A 30 -2.79 6.64 2.03
N VAL A 31 -2.61 5.35 1.76
CA VAL A 31 -1.47 4.58 2.28
C VAL A 31 -0.16 5.09 1.66
N ALA A 32 -0.16 5.47 0.38
CA ALA A 32 1.01 6.07 -0.28
C ALA A 32 1.37 7.45 0.30
N GLU A 33 0.39 8.31 0.58
CA GLU A 33 0.63 9.62 1.19
C GLU A 33 1.17 9.49 2.62
N ARG A 34 0.59 8.59 3.42
CA ARG A 34 1.08 8.22 4.76
C ARG A 34 2.52 7.76 4.73
N PHE A 35 2.84 6.84 3.82
CA PHE A 35 4.18 6.32 3.63
C PHE A 35 5.19 7.44 3.31
N ARG A 36 4.90 8.30 2.33
CA ARG A 36 5.79 9.43 1.98
C ARG A 36 5.92 10.44 3.11
N LYS A 37 4.84 10.72 3.84
CA LYS A 37 4.84 11.62 4.99
C LYS A 37 5.69 11.06 6.14
N ALA A 38 5.61 9.76 6.42
CA ALA A 38 6.42 9.10 7.43
C ALA A 38 7.92 9.12 7.07
N LEU A 39 8.25 8.88 5.79
CA LEU A 39 9.62 9.03 5.28
C LEU A 39 10.15 10.46 5.46
N ALA A 40 9.35 11.46 5.08
CA ALA A 40 9.72 12.87 5.17
C ALA A 40 9.81 13.40 6.62
N ALA A 41 8.99 12.86 7.53
CA ALA A 41 9.01 13.24 8.95
C ALA A 41 10.30 12.81 9.65
N GLY A 42 11.01 11.82 9.11
CA GLY A 42 12.34 11.43 9.56
C GLY A 42 12.40 10.85 10.97
N GLN A 43 11.28 10.35 11.49
CA GLN A 43 11.13 9.85 12.87
C GLN A 43 12.04 8.66 13.21
N TYR A 44 12.42 7.87 12.21
CA TYR A 44 13.19 6.64 12.38
C TYR A 44 14.65 6.83 12.02
N ARG A 45 15.57 6.39 12.88
CA ARG A 45 17.00 6.54 12.63
C ARG A 45 17.47 5.57 11.54
N PRO A 46 18.39 5.99 10.65
CA PRO A 46 19.03 5.08 9.73
C PRO A 46 19.72 3.92 10.49
N GLY A 47 19.61 2.71 9.95
CA GLY A 47 20.16 1.47 10.50
C GLY A 47 19.35 0.85 11.65
N GLU A 48 18.39 1.57 12.24
CA GLU A 48 17.56 1.03 13.31
C GLU A 48 16.37 0.25 12.73
N PRO A 49 16.13 -1.00 13.19
CA PRO A 49 14.97 -1.78 12.76
C PRO A 49 13.68 -1.25 13.39
N PHE A 50 12.60 -1.20 12.61
CA PHE A 50 11.26 -0.89 13.08
C PHE A 50 10.19 -1.65 12.31
N SER A 51 9.00 -1.75 12.91
CA SER A 51 7.87 -2.41 12.26
C SER A 51 7.27 -1.50 11.18
N LEU A 52 6.99 -2.06 10.00
CA LEU A 52 6.27 -1.37 8.92
C LEU A 52 4.86 -0.95 9.35
N ASP A 53 4.21 -1.74 10.22
CA ASP A 53 2.90 -1.42 10.79
C ASP A 53 2.94 -0.13 11.62
N ALA A 54 3.97 0.02 12.46
CA ALA A 54 4.19 1.23 13.24
C ALA A 54 4.56 2.43 12.36
N PHE A 55 5.32 2.19 11.29
CA PHE A 55 5.75 3.23 10.36
C PHE A 55 4.60 3.88 9.60
N LEU A 56 3.62 3.08 9.16
CA LEU A 56 2.50 3.56 8.37
C LEU A 56 1.39 4.21 9.20
N ASP A 57 1.31 3.86 10.49
CA ASP A 57 0.14 4.17 11.34
C ASP A 57 -1.16 3.77 10.63
N TYR A 58 -1.11 2.59 9.98
CA TYR A 58 -2.20 1.98 9.21
C TYR A 58 -2.16 0.47 9.45
N HIS A 59 -3.20 -0.04 10.12
CA HIS A 59 -3.26 -1.42 10.61
C HIS A 59 -4.23 -2.29 9.83
N ASP A 60 -4.78 -1.77 8.73
CA ASP A 60 -5.90 -2.40 8.05
C ASP A 60 -5.47 -3.50 7.04
N TRP A 61 -4.56 -4.38 7.44
CA TRP A 61 -3.93 -5.42 6.60
C TRP A 61 -3.39 -6.61 7.44
N ASP A 62 -3.18 -7.76 6.80
CA ASP A 62 -2.68 -9.00 7.43
C ASP A 62 -1.26 -9.37 6.95
N ALA A 63 -0.97 -9.11 5.68
CA ALA A 63 0.33 -9.36 5.07
C ALA A 63 0.72 -8.27 4.05
N VAL A 64 2.02 -8.12 3.81
CA VAL A 64 2.57 -7.21 2.80
C VAL A 64 3.47 -7.99 1.85
N CYS A 65 3.24 -7.84 0.55
CA CYS A 65 4.02 -8.48 -0.50
C CYS A 65 4.87 -7.43 -1.23
N PHE A 66 6.12 -7.76 -1.49
CA PHE A 66 7.02 -6.94 -2.31
C PHE A 66 6.90 -7.42 -3.75
N VAL A 67 6.35 -6.58 -4.64
CA VAL A 67 6.04 -6.97 -6.02
C VAL A 67 6.88 -6.18 -7.00
N GLY A 68 7.62 -6.89 -7.87
CA GLY A 68 8.56 -6.30 -8.81
C GLY A 68 8.30 -6.80 -10.23
N PRO A 69 8.97 -6.21 -11.24
CA PRO A 69 8.81 -6.64 -12.62
C PRO A 69 9.16 -8.12 -12.78
N GLY A 70 8.20 -8.93 -13.24
CA GLY A 70 8.39 -10.38 -13.43
C GLY A 70 8.19 -11.24 -12.18
N HIS A 71 7.88 -10.65 -11.02
CA HIS A 71 7.56 -11.39 -9.80
C HIS A 71 6.22 -10.92 -9.24
N VAL A 72 5.15 -11.67 -9.55
CA VAL A 72 3.78 -11.36 -9.14
C VAL A 72 3.24 -12.53 -8.31
N PRO A 73 2.92 -12.32 -7.02
CA PRO A 73 2.27 -13.34 -6.21
C PRO A 73 0.84 -13.60 -6.71
N GLU A 74 0.35 -14.83 -6.55
CA GLU A 74 -1.02 -15.20 -6.87
C GLU A 74 -1.99 -14.58 -5.83
N LEU A 75 -2.42 -13.35 -6.08
CA LEU A 75 -3.34 -12.60 -5.22
C LEU A 75 -4.67 -12.34 -5.92
N ARG A 76 -5.69 -12.00 -5.12
CA ARG A 76 -6.97 -11.52 -5.61
C ARG A 76 -7.15 -10.04 -5.27
N ASN A 77 -7.83 -9.30 -6.13
CA ASN A 77 -8.28 -7.96 -5.78
C ASN A 77 -9.54 -8.03 -4.90
N ARG A 78 -10.00 -6.87 -4.41
CA ARG A 78 -11.25 -6.73 -3.62
C ARG A 78 -12.53 -7.29 -4.27
N PHE A 79 -12.51 -7.56 -5.58
CA PHE A 79 -13.62 -8.16 -6.31
C PHE A 79 -13.47 -9.68 -6.51
N GLY A 80 -12.44 -10.30 -5.92
CA GLY A 80 -12.15 -11.72 -6.05
C GLY A 80 -11.51 -12.12 -7.39
N LEU A 81 -11.16 -11.15 -8.23
CA LEU A 81 -10.50 -11.38 -9.53
C LEU A 81 -8.99 -11.47 -9.34
N ALA A 82 -8.29 -12.08 -10.31
CA ALA A 82 -6.84 -12.12 -10.32
C ALA A 82 -6.28 -10.69 -10.23
N TYR A 83 -5.39 -10.48 -9.25
CA TYR A 83 -4.72 -9.21 -9.07
C TYR A 83 -3.69 -9.00 -10.19
N SER A 84 -3.74 -7.82 -10.80
CA SER A 84 -2.74 -7.36 -11.76
C SER A 84 -2.05 -6.16 -11.15
N PRO A 85 -0.79 -6.28 -10.72
CA PRO A 85 -0.07 -5.16 -10.12
C PRO A 85 0.10 -4.02 -11.12
N ALA A 86 0.08 -2.79 -10.63
CA ALA A 86 0.35 -1.60 -11.44
C ALA A 86 1.86 -1.41 -11.75
N VAL A 87 2.69 -2.43 -11.51
CA VAL A 87 4.15 -2.40 -11.67
C VAL A 87 4.53 -2.07 -13.11
N ARG A 88 5.25 -0.95 -13.27
CA ARG A 88 5.86 -0.49 -14.53
C ARG A 88 7.36 -0.71 -14.49
N GLN A 89 8.03 -0.71 -15.65
CA GLN A 89 9.50 -0.80 -15.72
C GLN A 89 10.17 0.23 -14.79
N GLY A 90 11.10 -0.22 -13.96
CA GLY A 90 11.82 0.63 -13.00
C GLY A 90 11.03 1.00 -11.73
N ARG A 91 9.85 0.40 -11.52
CA ARG A 91 9.07 0.55 -10.30
C ARG A 91 8.82 -0.80 -9.66
N TRP A 92 8.53 -0.78 -8.38
CA TRP A 92 8.07 -1.93 -7.61
C TRP A 92 6.98 -1.46 -6.64
N SER A 93 6.23 -2.39 -6.06
CA SER A 93 5.07 -2.06 -5.24
C SER A 93 5.09 -2.79 -3.89
N LEU A 94 4.67 -2.09 -2.85
CA LEU A 94 4.19 -2.71 -1.62
C LEU A 94 2.71 -3.03 -1.79
N VAL A 95 2.36 -4.30 -1.73
CA VAL A 95 0.98 -4.78 -1.87
C VAL A 95 0.50 -5.26 -0.52
N PHE A 96 -0.44 -4.52 0.06
CA PHE A 96 -1.07 -4.86 1.34
C PHE A 96 -2.26 -5.77 1.08
N VAL A 97 -2.33 -6.86 1.83
CA VAL A 97 -3.32 -7.93 1.68
C VAL A 97 -4.05 -8.12 2.99
N ARG A 98 -5.36 -8.35 2.92
CA ARG A 98 -6.21 -8.78 4.02
C ARG A 98 -7.12 -9.90 3.55
N ALA A 99 -7.19 -11.00 4.31
CA ALA A 99 -8.02 -12.15 3.98
C ALA A 99 -7.92 -12.55 2.48
N ASP A 100 -6.68 -12.66 1.98
CA ASP A 100 -6.32 -12.97 0.59
C ASP A 100 -6.74 -11.95 -0.49
N ALA A 101 -7.27 -10.79 -0.10
CA ALA A 101 -7.62 -9.70 -0.99
C ALA A 101 -6.65 -8.52 -0.86
N VAL A 102 -6.20 -7.97 -1.99
CA VAL A 102 -5.44 -6.71 -2.01
C VAL A 102 -6.32 -5.57 -1.53
N VAL A 103 -5.84 -4.88 -0.48
CA VAL A 103 -6.49 -3.71 0.12
C VAL A 103 -5.79 -2.41 -0.22
N ALA A 104 -4.49 -2.45 -0.49
CA ALA A 104 -3.75 -1.30 -0.97
C ALA A 104 -2.53 -1.71 -1.81
N GLU A 105 -2.22 -0.92 -2.84
CA GLU A 105 -0.96 -0.97 -3.57
C GLU A 105 -0.25 0.39 -3.45
N VAL A 106 1.01 0.38 -3.02
CA VAL A 106 1.89 1.56 -3.04
C VAL A 106 2.99 1.31 -4.06
N ALA A 107 2.85 1.90 -5.24
CA ALA A 107 3.87 1.87 -6.28
C ALA A 107 5.00 2.87 -5.95
N LEU A 108 6.20 2.35 -5.79
CA LEU A 108 7.41 3.08 -5.44
C LEU A 108 8.29 3.28 -6.67
N ALA A 109 8.81 4.48 -6.82
CA ALA A 109 9.90 4.72 -7.75
C ALA A 109 11.22 4.29 -7.10
N ASN A 110 12.18 3.79 -7.89
CA ASN A 110 13.50 3.38 -7.37
C ASN A 110 14.24 4.52 -6.65
N GLU A 111 13.93 5.77 -7.03
CA GLU A 111 14.46 6.99 -6.41
C GLU A 111 13.77 7.32 -5.07
N GLU A 112 12.52 6.88 -4.86
CA GLU A 112 11.79 7.02 -3.58
C GLU A 112 12.17 5.89 -2.62
N LEU A 113 12.37 4.68 -3.15
CA LEU A 113 12.75 3.50 -2.39
C LEU A 113 13.32 2.46 -3.35
N ALA A 114 14.49 1.89 -3.06
CA ALA A 114 14.96 0.75 -3.85
C ALA A 114 14.37 -0.55 -3.31
N PRO A 115 14.13 -1.54 -4.19
CA PRO A 115 13.61 -2.82 -3.76
C PRO A 115 14.64 -3.55 -2.87
N PRO A 116 14.20 -4.39 -1.93
CA PRO A 116 15.10 -5.32 -1.26
C PRO A 116 15.75 -6.25 -2.30
N GLU A 117 17.07 -6.43 -2.24
CA GLU A 117 17.78 -7.43 -3.03
C GLU A 117 18.33 -8.53 -2.10
N PRO A 118 17.96 -9.82 -2.30
CA PRO A 118 17.01 -10.33 -3.29
C PRO A 118 15.56 -10.00 -2.94
N MET A 119 14.72 -9.87 -3.97
CA MET A 119 13.29 -9.62 -3.77
C MET A 119 12.66 -10.86 -3.13
N PRO A 120 12.16 -10.78 -1.89
CA PRO A 120 11.61 -11.95 -1.22
C PRO A 120 10.39 -12.42 -1.99
N GLY A 121 10.39 -13.68 -2.41
CA GLY A 121 9.28 -14.27 -3.16
C GLY A 121 8.05 -14.59 -2.32
N ILE A 122 7.94 -14.02 -1.12
CA ILE A 122 6.97 -14.37 -0.09
C ILE A 122 6.42 -13.07 0.52
N CYS A 123 5.12 -13.04 0.78
CA CYS A 123 4.48 -11.97 1.54
C CYS A 123 4.82 -12.11 3.03
N LEU A 124 5.23 -11.02 3.67
CA LEU A 124 5.49 -10.99 5.11
C LEU A 124 4.19 -10.78 5.87
N GLU A 125 3.98 -11.52 6.95
CA GLU A 125 2.91 -11.23 7.90
C GLU A 125 3.12 -9.85 8.52
N ARG A 126 2.03 -9.17 8.89
CA ARG A 126 2.07 -7.81 9.46
C ARG A 126 3.03 -7.65 10.63
N TRP A 127 3.07 -8.65 11.50
CA TRP A 127 3.93 -8.65 12.69
C TRP A 127 5.39 -8.99 12.40
N ALA A 128 5.67 -9.57 11.22
CA ALA A 128 6.99 -9.95 10.74
C ALA A 128 7.54 -8.95 9.70
N ALA A 129 6.79 -7.91 9.34
CA ALA A 129 7.22 -6.90 8.39
C ALA A 129 8.13 -5.87 9.09
N PHE A 130 9.39 -6.26 9.33
CA PHE A 130 10.42 -5.36 9.83
C PHE A 130 11.23 -4.74 8.70
N VAL A 131 11.52 -3.46 8.87
CA VAL A 131 12.26 -2.64 7.92
C VAL A 131 13.26 -1.77 8.67
N SER A 132 14.36 -1.41 8.03
CA SER A 132 15.28 -0.36 8.48
C SER A 132 15.36 0.73 7.44
N ILE A 133 15.90 1.88 7.81
CA ILE A 133 16.26 2.91 6.83
C ILE A 133 17.76 2.85 6.54
N GLU A 134 18.16 2.74 5.29
CA GLU A 134 19.51 3.05 4.83
C GLU A 134 19.55 4.49 4.33
N GLU A 135 20.50 5.28 4.81
CA GLU A 135 20.71 6.65 4.34
C GLU A 135 22.09 6.73 3.67
N ASP A 136 22.09 7.13 2.41
CA ASP A 136 23.27 7.47 1.62
C ASP A 136 23.25 8.97 1.31
N ALA A 137 24.38 9.53 0.85
CA ALA A 137 24.59 10.95 0.59
C ALA A 137 23.52 11.62 -0.31
N LEU A 138 22.73 10.84 -1.04
CA LEU A 138 21.69 11.31 -1.97
C LEU A 138 20.31 10.68 -1.73
N SER A 139 20.14 9.72 -0.82
CA SER A 139 18.85 9.01 -0.69
C SER A 139 18.64 8.39 0.69
N ARG A 140 17.36 8.27 1.08
CA ARG A 140 16.90 7.58 2.29
C ARG A 140 15.98 6.44 1.86
N ARG A 141 16.39 5.20 2.09
CA ARG A 141 15.82 3.96 1.56
C ARG A 141 15.32 3.09 2.69
N LEU A 142 14.21 2.37 2.51
CA LEU A 142 13.81 1.29 3.41
C LEU A 142 14.40 -0.02 2.91
N THR A 143 15.02 -0.76 3.82
CA THR A 143 15.50 -2.11 3.58
C THR A 143 14.64 -3.08 4.38
N VAL A 144 14.18 -4.14 3.73
CA VAL A 144 13.44 -5.20 4.41
C VAL A 144 14.44 -6.04 5.20
N LEU A 145 14.20 -6.17 6.49
CA LEU A 145 15.00 -7.04 7.34
C LEU A 145 14.34 -8.41 7.28
N GLY A 146 14.84 -9.23 6.35
CA GLY A 146 14.30 -10.57 6.11
C GLY A 146 14.24 -11.42 7.38
N HIS A 147 13.31 -12.38 7.36
CA HIS A 147 13.23 -13.48 8.32
C HIS A 147 13.43 -14.81 7.59
#